data_AF-A0A7S1MCF9-F1
#
_entry.id   AF-A0A7S1MCF9-F1
#
_cell.length_a   1.000
_cell.length_b   1.000
_cell.length_c   1.000
_cell.angle_alpha   90.00
_cell.angle_beta   90.00
_cell.angle_gamma   90.00
#
_symmetry.space_group_name_H-M   'P 1'
#
loop_
_entity.id
_entity.type
_entity.pdbx_description
1 polymer ?
#
loop_
_entity_poly.entity_id
_entity_poly.type
_entity_poly.pdbx_seq_one_letter_code
_entity_poly.pdbx_strand_id
1 'polypeptide(L)'
;MAVMRAASTCCFFVCWLLVVASALMYHVVVARLLPPLQDLPTNIATGFDDVFRFAYMTRDAQTVKDSAASALSKCNVVASAACPSYQMRPVPGESNTTDERNAIVTAFRESLATVQRVADDEYFGTAELQKTAQELANMTASIAQLSDTMPCSDSNVLYCNIYKAGETVISEVASVRAEMDRFRDSPAVDNFEEQSSWLLVLHALPWLLVVAMLSLSIFWCQGGLCCCQAGGSVYAWCSLLPFVVFWLLTFILMFVVVAAGVVLKVGSGDVVLDQLRGRPTLAQLVEHIETKFPDFYNVAIADLISAFKAWVGASAIMLAVSVVVLLHSCCLCCARPYRKTGLVES
;
A
#
# COMPACT_ATOMS: atom_id res chain seq x y z
N MET A 1 24.60 49.89 9.63
CA MET A 1 25.34 48.60 9.71
C MET A 1 24.96 47.73 10.91
N ALA A 2 24.89 48.27 12.14
CA ALA A 2 24.52 47.46 13.32
C ALA A 2 23.16 46.74 13.17
N VAL A 3 22.14 47.45 12.69
CA VAL A 3 20.80 46.88 12.43
C VAL A 3 20.84 45.72 11.42
N MET A 4 21.59 45.88 10.32
CA MET A 4 21.72 44.86 9.27
C MET A 4 22.42 43.59 9.79
N ARG A 5 23.42 43.73 10.66
CA ARG A 5 24.09 42.59 11.33
C ARG A 5 23.12 41.85 12.25
N ALA A 6 22.41 42.57 13.10
CA ALA A 6 21.44 41.97 14.02
C ALA A 6 20.33 41.23 13.27
N ALA A 7 19.77 41.84 12.22
CA ALA A 7 18.76 41.22 11.38
C ALA A 7 19.28 39.96 10.68
N SER A 8 20.46 40.02 10.07
CA SER A 8 21.09 38.86 9.41
C SER A 8 21.36 37.71 10.40
N THR A 9 21.83 38.02 11.61
CA THR A 9 22.09 37.02 12.65
C THR A 9 20.77 36.38 13.12
N CYS A 10 19.72 37.19 13.30
CA CYS A 10 18.40 36.67 13.65
C CYS A 10 17.86 35.73 12.56
N CYS A 11 17.93 36.14 11.29
CA CYS A 11 17.54 35.29 10.16
C CYS A 11 18.34 33.97 10.13
N PHE A 12 19.62 34.01 10.46
CA PHE A 12 20.46 32.82 10.51
C PHE A 12 19.98 31.82 11.58
N PHE A 13 19.66 32.30 12.78
CA PHE A 13 19.08 31.45 13.83
C PHE A 13 17.71 30.91 13.45
N VAL A 14 16.87 31.71 12.78
CA VAL A 14 15.59 31.24 12.24
C VAL A 14 15.81 30.12 11.21
N CYS A 15 16.79 30.25 10.31
CA CYS A 15 17.13 29.19 9.37
C CYS A 15 17.52 27.89 10.08
N TRP A 16 18.35 27.97 11.13
CA TRP A 16 18.69 26.81 11.96
C TRP A 16 17.47 26.15 12.59
N LEU A 17 16.58 26.93 13.19
CA LEU A 17 15.34 26.41 13.79
C LEU A 17 14.47 25.71 12.75
N LEU A 18 14.32 26.30 11.56
CA LEU A 18 13.56 25.70 10.46
C LEU A 18 14.19 24.39 9.96
N VAL A 19 15.52 24.34 9.83
CA VAL A 19 16.25 23.13 9.41
C VAL A 19 16.09 22.02 10.44
N VAL A 20 16.28 22.31 11.73
CA VAL A 20 16.11 21.30 12.79
C VAL A 20 14.67 20.82 12.86
N ALA A 21 13.69 21.72 12.82
CA ALA A 21 12.27 21.35 12.87
C ALA A 21 11.84 20.49 11.65
N SER A 22 12.25 20.87 10.44
CA SER A 22 11.96 20.10 9.22
C SER A 22 12.67 18.74 9.22
N ALA A 23 13.91 18.67 9.69
CA ALA A 23 14.63 17.41 9.82
C ALA A 23 13.96 16.44 10.80
N LEU A 24 13.55 16.93 11.99
CA LEU A 24 12.82 16.13 12.97
C LEU A 24 11.48 15.64 12.42
N MET A 25 10.72 16.52 11.76
CA MET A 25 9.46 16.16 11.12
C MET A 25 9.67 15.07 10.07
N TYR A 26 10.67 15.22 9.21
CA TYR A 26 11.00 14.25 8.18
C TYR A 26 11.36 12.89 8.81
N HIS A 27 12.17 12.86 9.87
CA HIS A 27 12.50 11.62 10.57
C HIS A 27 11.28 10.91 11.17
N VAL A 28 10.39 11.67 11.82
CA VAL A 28 9.14 11.11 12.37
C VAL A 28 8.29 10.49 11.26
N VAL A 29 8.21 11.16 10.12
CA VAL A 29 7.41 10.69 9.00
C VAL A 29 8.04 9.48 8.32
N VAL A 30 9.35 9.45 8.09
CA VAL A 30 10.03 8.26 7.55
C VAL A 30 9.91 7.07 8.51
N ALA A 31 10.03 7.31 9.82
CA ALA A 31 9.82 6.26 10.83
C ALA A 31 8.39 5.69 10.81
N ARG A 32 7.38 6.47 10.39
CA ARG A 32 6.01 5.99 10.19
C ARG A 32 5.78 5.35 8.83
N LEU A 33 6.55 5.75 7.82
CA LEU A 33 6.48 5.23 6.47
C LEU A 33 7.14 3.86 6.34
N LEU A 34 8.24 3.63 7.06
CA LEU A 34 9.04 2.42 6.90
C LEU A 34 8.28 1.12 7.26
N PRO A 35 7.54 1.03 8.40
CA PRO A 35 6.80 -0.19 8.72
C PRO A 35 5.75 -0.59 7.67
N PRO A 36 4.78 0.26 7.27
CA PRO A 36 3.77 -0.16 6.28
C PRO A 36 4.37 -0.42 4.89
N LEU A 37 5.56 0.13 4.58
CA LEU A 37 6.32 -0.23 3.40
C LEU A 37 6.89 -1.66 3.53
N GLN A 38 7.61 -1.96 4.61
CA GLN A 38 8.21 -3.29 4.85
C GLN A 38 7.15 -4.38 5.00
N ASP A 39 6.03 -4.06 5.62
CA ASP A 39 4.94 -4.99 5.88
C ASP A 39 3.98 -5.11 4.69
N LEU A 40 4.16 -4.32 3.60
CA LEU A 40 3.23 -4.32 2.46
C LEU A 40 2.97 -5.72 1.88
N PRO A 41 3.98 -6.56 1.58
CA PRO A 41 3.75 -7.91 1.06
C PRO A 41 2.93 -8.77 2.04
N THR A 42 3.26 -8.70 3.33
CA THR A 42 2.56 -9.43 4.40
C THR A 42 1.14 -8.92 4.59
N ASN A 43 0.92 -7.61 4.52
CA ASN A 43 -0.40 -6.98 4.68
C ASN A 43 -1.31 -7.30 3.48
N ILE A 44 -0.76 -7.35 2.27
CA ILE A 44 -1.47 -7.82 1.07
C ILE A 44 -1.86 -9.29 1.25
N ALA A 45 -0.92 -10.15 1.64
CA ALA A 45 -1.20 -11.57 1.88
C ALA A 45 -2.27 -11.77 2.96
N THR A 46 -2.15 -11.05 4.08
CA THR A 46 -3.15 -11.05 5.17
C THR A 46 -4.51 -10.55 4.67
N GLY A 47 -4.54 -9.50 3.84
CA GLY A 47 -5.76 -9.03 3.21
C GLY A 47 -6.44 -10.10 2.35
N PHE A 48 -5.69 -10.84 1.54
CA PHE A 48 -6.26 -11.92 0.73
C PHE A 48 -6.70 -13.11 1.59
N ASP A 49 -5.84 -13.58 2.49
CA ASP A 49 -6.08 -14.80 3.26
C ASP A 49 -7.17 -14.61 4.32
N ASP A 50 -7.10 -13.52 5.09
CA ASP A 50 -7.96 -13.31 6.26
C ASP A 50 -9.17 -12.44 5.95
N VAL A 51 -8.99 -11.34 5.21
CA VAL A 51 -10.10 -10.43 4.90
C VAL A 51 -10.96 -10.98 3.77
N PHE A 52 -10.35 -11.42 2.67
CA PHE A 52 -11.06 -12.07 1.56
C PHE A 52 -11.34 -13.56 1.79
N ARG A 53 -10.84 -14.12 2.90
CA ARG A 53 -11.13 -15.48 3.38
C ARG A 53 -10.60 -16.59 2.47
N PHE A 54 -9.64 -16.31 1.58
CA PHE A 54 -9.08 -17.34 0.69
C PHE A 54 -8.39 -18.48 1.45
N ALA A 55 -7.79 -18.20 2.63
CA ALA A 55 -7.18 -19.24 3.46
C ALA A 55 -8.20 -20.27 4.02
N TYR A 56 -9.47 -19.89 4.10
CA TYR A 56 -10.55 -20.75 4.62
C TYR A 56 -11.33 -21.47 3.52
N MET A 57 -11.10 -21.11 2.25
CA MET A 57 -11.87 -21.60 1.11
C MET A 57 -11.89 -23.14 1.02
N THR A 58 -10.74 -23.81 1.18
CA THR A 58 -10.67 -25.28 1.12
C THR A 58 -11.48 -25.94 2.23
N ARG A 59 -11.32 -25.46 3.47
CA ARG A 59 -11.99 -26.02 4.65
C ARG A 59 -13.50 -25.87 4.53
N ASP A 60 -13.95 -24.69 4.11
CA ASP A 60 -15.37 -24.37 4.07
C ASP A 60 -16.05 -25.01 2.85
N ALA A 61 -15.37 -25.10 1.71
CA ALA A 61 -15.83 -25.89 0.57
C ALA A 61 -15.91 -27.40 0.90
N GLN A 62 -14.95 -27.93 1.67
CA GLN A 62 -15.00 -29.31 2.17
C GLN A 62 -16.18 -29.52 3.12
N THR A 63 -16.43 -28.57 4.02
CA THR A 63 -17.61 -28.61 4.91
C THR A 63 -18.91 -28.65 4.12
N VAL A 64 -19.02 -27.84 3.06
CA VAL A 64 -20.18 -27.84 2.18
C VAL A 64 -20.33 -29.18 1.44
N LYS A 65 -19.24 -29.71 0.87
CA LYS A 65 -19.21 -31.01 0.19
C LYS A 65 -19.66 -32.14 1.13
N ASP A 66 -19.11 -32.20 2.33
CA ASP A 66 -19.39 -33.27 3.29
C ASP A 66 -20.82 -33.16 3.86
N SER A 67 -21.29 -31.94 4.12
CA SER A 67 -22.67 -31.71 4.57
C SER A 67 -23.69 -32.10 3.50
N ALA A 68 -23.42 -31.79 2.23
CA ALA A 68 -24.26 -32.24 1.12
C ALA A 68 -24.25 -33.77 0.97
N ALA A 69 -23.11 -34.42 1.16
CA ALA A 69 -23.02 -35.88 1.17
C ALA A 69 -23.81 -36.50 2.34
N SER A 70 -23.74 -35.89 3.52
CA SER A 70 -24.52 -36.31 4.69
C SER A 70 -26.03 -36.22 4.41
N ALA A 71 -26.48 -35.12 3.81
CA ALA A 71 -27.89 -34.94 3.45
C ALA A 71 -28.39 -35.99 2.45
N LEU A 72 -27.59 -36.30 1.42
CA LEU A 72 -27.86 -37.36 0.45
C LEU A 72 -27.95 -38.74 1.13
N SER A 73 -27.11 -39.00 2.14
CA SER A 73 -27.10 -40.26 2.87
C SER A 73 -28.39 -40.52 3.64
N LYS A 74 -29.09 -39.45 4.09
CA LYS A 74 -30.42 -39.56 4.72
C LYS A 74 -31.49 -40.09 3.76
N CYS A 75 -31.26 -39.98 2.46
CA CYS A 75 -32.09 -40.58 1.41
C CYS A 75 -31.47 -41.87 0.84
N ASN A 76 -30.52 -42.50 1.54
CA ASN A 76 -29.77 -43.68 1.09
C ASN A 76 -29.01 -43.48 -0.23
N VAL A 77 -28.60 -42.25 -0.54
CA VAL A 77 -27.82 -41.93 -1.75
C VAL A 77 -26.35 -41.75 -1.40
N VAL A 78 -25.47 -42.46 -2.11
CA VAL A 78 -24.01 -42.30 -1.99
C VAL A 78 -23.55 -41.23 -2.96
N ALA A 79 -23.18 -40.06 -2.43
CA ALA A 79 -22.88 -38.85 -3.23
C ALA A 79 -21.82 -39.08 -4.32
N SER A 80 -20.69 -39.72 -3.98
CA SER A 80 -19.58 -39.96 -4.90
C SER A 80 -19.94 -40.87 -6.10
N ALA A 81 -20.94 -41.74 -5.94
CA ALA A 81 -21.40 -42.62 -7.02
C ALA A 81 -22.57 -42.01 -7.81
N ALA A 82 -23.51 -41.36 -7.13
CA ALA A 82 -24.76 -40.90 -7.73
C ALA A 82 -24.68 -39.50 -8.36
N CYS A 83 -23.92 -38.58 -7.77
CA CYS A 83 -23.86 -37.22 -8.26
C CYS A 83 -23.21 -37.11 -9.65
N PRO A 84 -22.04 -37.75 -9.95
CA PRO A 84 -21.37 -37.56 -11.24
C PRO A 84 -22.25 -37.79 -12.47
N SER A 85 -23.11 -38.82 -12.44
CA SER A 85 -23.92 -39.25 -13.59
C SER A 85 -25.37 -38.73 -13.61
N TYR A 86 -25.82 -38.03 -12.56
CA TYR A 86 -27.24 -37.64 -12.36
C TYR A 86 -28.25 -38.80 -12.49
N GLN A 87 -27.81 -40.05 -12.33
CA GLN A 87 -28.71 -41.21 -12.39
C GLN A 87 -29.37 -41.42 -11.02
N MET A 88 -30.21 -40.49 -10.62
CA MET A 88 -31.02 -40.64 -9.42
C MET A 88 -32.24 -41.49 -9.73
N ARG A 89 -32.28 -42.70 -9.16
CA ARG A 89 -33.55 -43.43 -9.06
C ARG A 89 -34.47 -42.64 -8.13
N PRO A 90 -35.77 -42.52 -8.43
CA PRO A 90 -36.72 -41.95 -7.50
C PRO A 90 -36.64 -42.70 -6.17
N VAL A 91 -36.25 -41.99 -5.11
CA VAL A 91 -36.25 -42.54 -3.75
C VAL A 91 -37.52 -42.06 -3.08
N PRO A 92 -38.44 -42.96 -2.70
CA PRO A 92 -39.64 -42.57 -1.99
C PRO A 92 -39.30 -42.08 -0.58
N GLY A 93 -40.05 -41.09 -0.11
CA GLY A 93 -39.93 -40.53 1.24
C GLY A 93 -39.45 -39.08 1.27
N GLU A 94 -39.45 -38.52 2.47
CA GLU A 94 -38.94 -37.20 2.79
C GLU A 94 -37.79 -37.33 3.77
N SER A 95 -36.83 -36.40 3.71
CA SER A 95 -35.74 -36.33 4.68
C SER A 95 -35.70 -34.96 5.33
N ASN A 96 -35.43 -34.94 6.65
CA ASN A 96 -35.12 -33.71 7.36
C ASN A 96 -33.60 -33.48 7.27
N THR A 97 -33.22 -32.38 6.63
CA THR A 97 -31.82 -31.99 6.38
C THR A 97 -31.46 -30.64 6.99
N THR A 98 -32.20 -30.22 8.02
CA THR A 98 -32.01 -28.92 8.68
C THR A 98 -30.57 -28.70 9.13
N ASP A 99 -29.94 -29.70 9.75
CA ASP A 99 -28.57 -29.57 10.27
C ASP A 99 -27.54 -29.41 9.15
N GLU A 100 -27.63 -30.21 8.08
CA GLU A 100 -26.74 -30.13 6.93
C GLU A 100 -26.92 -28.82 6.17
N ARG A 101 -28.16 -28.39 5.97
CA ARG A 101 -28.47 -27.09 5.37
C ARG A 101 -27.87 -25.96 6.19
N ASN A 102 -28.02 -25.98 7.52
CA ASN A 102 -27.46 -24.97 8.40
C ASN A 102 -25.93 -24.95 8.37
N ALA A 103 -25.28 -26.12 8.31
CA ALA A 103 -23.83 -26.22 8.15
C ALA A 103 -23.35 -25.61 6.82
N ILE A 104 -24.04 -25.91 5.72
CA ILE A 104 -23.75 -25.34 4.39
C ILE A 104 -23.91 -23.81 4.40
N VAL A 105 -25.05 -23.31 4.89
CA VAL A 105 -25.33 -21.87 4.99
C VAL A 105 -24.28 -21.16 5.84
N THR A 106 -23.87 -21.78 6.94
CA THR A 106 -22.85 -21.23 7.84
C THR A 106 -21.50 -21.12 7.15
N ALA A 107 -21.00 -22.22 6.57
CA ALA A 107 -19.74 -22.23 5.83
C ALA A 107 -19.75 -21.21 4.67
N PHE A 108 -20.88 -21.08 3.98
CA PHE A 108 -21.02 -20.11 2.89
C PHE A 108 -20.94 -18.66 3.40
N ARG A 109 -21.64 -18.35 4.50
CA ARG A 109 -21.64 -17.01 5.10
C ARG A 109 -20.29 -16.63 5.69
N GLU A 110 -19.55 -17.58 6.24
CA GLU A 110 -18.27 -17.33 6.92
C GLU A 110 -17.13 -16.97 5.96
N SER A 111 -17.06 -17.62 4.79
CA SER A 111 -15.98 -17.37 3.83
C SER A 111 -16.43 -17.29 2.38
N LEU A 112 -17.22 -18.26 1.90
CA LEU A 112 -17.43 -18.45 0.47
C LEU A 112 -18.22 -17.29 -0.17
N ALA A 113 -19.11 -16.63 0.56
CA ALA A 113 -19.80 -15.41 0.08
C ALA A 113 -18.81 -14.25 -0.16
N THR A 114 -17.80 -14.11 0.69
CA THR A 114 -16.75 -13.10 0.52
C THR A 114 -15.87 -13.45 -0.67
N VAL A 115 -15.47 -14.71 -0.80
CA VAL A 115 -14.71 -15.21 -1.96
C VAL A 115 -15.49 -14.98 -3.25
N GLN A 116 -16.78 -15.32 -3.28
CA GLN A 116 -17.64 -15.09 -4.44
C GLN A 116 -17.68 -13.61 -4.80
N ARG A 117 -17.87 -12.72 -3.81
CA ARG A 117 -17.89 -11.27 -4.03
C ARG A 117 -16.60 -10.75 -4.67
N VAL A 118 -15.44 -11.27 -4.27
CA VAL A 118 -14.13 -10.88 -4.83
C VAL A 118 -13.94 -11.49 -6.23
N ALA A 119 -14.37 -12.73 -6.43
CA ALA A 119 -14.25 -13.44 -7.71
C ALA A 119 -15.20 -12.88 -8.80
N ASP A 120 -16.33 -12.30 -8.40
CA ASP A 120 -17.27 -11.57 -9.26
C ASP A 120 -16.95 -10.07 -9.41
N ASP A 121 -15.90 -9.59 -8.73
CA ASP A 121 -15.53 -8.18 -8.75
C ASP A 121 -15.08 -7.70 -10.14
N GLU A 122 -15.35 -6.42 -10.43
CA GLU A 122 -15.02 -5.81 -11.72
C GLU A 122 -13.51 -5.85 -12.03
N TYR A 123 -12.66 -5.67 -11.01
CA TYR A 123 -11.20 -5.59 -11.17
C TYR A 123 -10.50 -6.85 -10.71
N PHE A 124 -10.91 -7.43 -9.58
CA PHE A 124 -10.28 -8.65 -9.05
C PHE A 124 -10.81 -9.93 -9.71
N GLY A 125 -11.99 -9.92 -10.31
CA GLY A 125 -12.63 -11.11 -10.91
C GLY A 125 -12.01 -11.55 -12.23
N THR A 126 -10.77 -12.03 -12.19
CA THR A 126 -10.03 -12.57 -13.35
C THR A 126 -10.70 -13.81 -13.93
N ALA A 127 -10.30 -14.24 -15.13
CA ALA A 127 -10.90 -15.40 -15.79
C ALA A 127 -10.73 -16.68 -14.95
N GLU A 128 -9.63 -16.77 -14.23
CA GLU A 128 -9.26 -17.85 -13.32
C GLU A 128 -10.21 -17.90 -12.10
N LEU A 129 -10.58 -16.74 -11.55
CA LEU A 129 -11.51 -16.65 -10.41
C LEU A 129 -12.97 -16.84 -10.83
N GLN A 130 -13.33 -16.52 -12.07
CA GLN A 130 -14.71 -16.57 -12.56
C GLN A 130 -15.33 -17.97 -12.53
N LYS A 131 -14.53 -19.02 -12.74
CA LYS A 131 -15.02 -20.40 -12.60
C LYS A 131 -15.47 -20.69 -11.16
N THR A 132 -14.65 -20.32 -10.19
CA THR A 132 -14.99 -20.43 -8.76
C THR A 132 -16.22 -19.60 -8.43
N ALA A 133 -16.33 -18.37 -8.96
CA ALA A 133 -17.50 -17.50 -8.74
C ALA A 133 -18.80 -18.15 -9.24
N GLN A 134 -18.78 -18.73 -10.45
CA GLN A 134 -19.94 -19.42 -11.03
C GLN A 134 -20.37 -20.62 -10.21
N GLU A 135 -19.44 -21.44 -9.72
CA GLU A 135 -19.77 -22.58 -8.86
C GLU A 135 -20.35 -22.14 -7.51
N LEU A 136 -19.82 -21.07 -6.91
CA LEU A 136 -20.37 -20.47 -5.69
C LEU A 136 -21.78 -19.88 -5.91
N ALA A 137 -22.04 -19.28 -7.07
CA ALA A 137 -23.36 -18.81 -7.46
C ALA A 137 -24.36 -19.97 -7.64
N ASN A 138 -23.95 -21.05 -8.31
CA ASN A 138 -24.75 -22.28 -8.47
C ASN A 138 -25.09 -22.92 -7.11
N MET A 139 -24.13 -22.93 -6.20
CA MET A 139 -24.33 -23.37 -4.81
C MET A 139 -25.38 -22.52 -4.12
N THR A 140 -25.23 -21.19 -4.16
CA THR A 140 -26.18 -20.24 -3.55
C THR A 140 -27.60 -20.44 -4.08
N ALA A 141 -27.75 -20.57 -5.40
CA ALA A 141 -29.04 -20.81 -6.04
C ALA A 141 -29.67 -22.14 -5.62
N SER A 142 -28.86 -23.17 -5.39
CA SER A 142 -29.32 -24.49 -4.91
C SER A 142 -29.71 -24.42 -3.43
N ILE A 143 -28.93 -23.74 -2.59
CA ILE A 143 -29.21 -23.53 -1.15
C ILE A 143 -30.54 -22.79 -0.96
N ALA A 144 -30.83 -21.79 -1.79
CA ALA A 144 -32.07 -21.01 -1.72
C ALA A 144 -33.34 -21.84 -1.99
N GLN A 145 -33.21 -22.99 -2.67
CA GLN A 145 -34.32 -23.90 -2.97
C GLN A 145 -34.51 -25.00 -1.92
N LEU A 146 -33.57 -25.16 -0.98
CA LEU A 146 -33.67 -26.16 0.09
C LEU A 146 -34.65 -25.72 1.18
N SER A 147 -35.55 -26.61 1.56
CA SER A 147 -36.34 -26.53 2.81
C SER A 147 -35.84 -27.54 3.84
N ASP A 148 -36.22 -27.34 5.10
CA ASP A 148 -35.82 -28.22 6.23
C ASP A 148 -36.21 -29.68 5.99
N THR A 149 -37.44 -29.88 5.53
CA THR A 149 -37.97 -31.17 5.09
C THR A 149 -38.42 -31.05 3.64
N MET A 150 -38.03 -32.00 2.80
CA MET A 150 -38.49 -32.09 1.41
C MET A 150 -38.43 -33.53 0.89
N PRO A 151 -39.17 -33.86 -0.20
CA PRO A 151 -39.07 -35.14 -0.86
C PRO A 151 -37.64 -35.45 -1.29
N CYS A 152 -37.20 -36.70 -1.06
CA CYS A 152 -35.86 -37.15 -1.45
C CYS A 152 -35.60 -36.99 -2.96
N SER A 153 -36.63 -37.08 -3.80
CA SER A 153 -36.50 -36.82 -5.24
C SER A 153 -35.99 -35.41 -5.55
N ASP A 154 -36.40 -34.43 -4.74
CA ASP A 154 -36.18 -33.01 -5.00
C ASP A 154 -34.90 -32.53 -4.29
N SER A 155 -34.71 -32.93 -3.02
CA SER A 155 -33.48 -32.59 -2.27
C SER A 155 -32.25 -33.18 -2.91
N ASN A 156 -32.31 -34.41 -3.42
CA ASN A 156 -31.12 -35.09 -3.94
C ASN A 156 -30.50 -34.31 -5.10
N VAL A 157 -31.31 -33.74 -6.00
CA VAL A 157 -30.81 -32.94 -7.14
C VAL A 157 -30.06 -31.71 -6.63
N LEU A 158 -30.65 -30.98 -5.69
CA LEU A 158 -30.06 -29.78 -5.11
C LEU A 158 -28.76 -30.10 -4.35
N TYR A 159 -28.76 -31.12 -3.50
CA TYR A 159 -27.56 -31.51 -2.75
C TYR A 159 -26.46 -32.08 -3.65
N CYS A 160 -26.78 -32.76 -4.75
CA CYS A 160 -25.74 -33.16 -5.71
C CYS A 160 -25.14 -31.98 -6.46
N ASN A 161 -25.92 -30.93 -6.77
CA ASN A 161 -25.36 -29.69 -7.33
C ASN A 161 -24.39 -29.05 -6.34
N ILE A 162 -24.79 -28.94 -5.07
CA ILE A 162 -23.94 -28.39 -3.99
C ILE A 162 -22.67 -29.24 -3.81
N TYR A 163 -22.79 -30.57 -3.81
CA TYR A 163 -21.66 -31.48 -3.69
C TYR A 163 -20.64 -31.29 -4.81
N LYS A 164 -21.09 -31.24 -6.07
CA LYS A 164 -20.24 -31.03 -7.24
C LYS A 164 -19.57 -29.66 -7.26
N ALA A 165 -20.33 -28.62 -6.93
CA ALA A 165 -19.80 -27.27 -6.85
C ALA A 165 -18.72 -27.19 -5.76
N GLY A 166 -18.96 -27.80 -4.58
CA GLY A 166 -17.97 -27.86 -3.50
C GLY A 166 -16.69 -28.61 -3.91
N GLU A 167 -16.84 -29.75 -4.59
CA GLU A 167 -15.70 -30.49 -5.16
C GLU A 167 -14.93 -29.68 -6.20
N THR A 168 -15.63 -28.94 -7.07
CA THR A 168 -15.01 -28.09 -8.07
C THR A 168 -14.24 -26.94 -7.41
N VAL A 169 -14.84 -26.25 -6.45
CA VAL A 169 -14.17 -25.18 -5.69
C VAL A 169 -12.89 -25.70 -5.03
N ILE A 170 -12.91 -26.88 -4.41
CA ILE A 170 -11.71 -27.51 -3.82
C ILE A 170 -10.63 -27.74 -4.88
N SER A 171 -11.00 -28.25 -6.06
CA SER A 171 -10.05 -28.51 -7.15
C SER A 171 -9.45 -27.23 -7.74
N GLU A 172 -10.17 -26.11 -7.67
CA GLU A 172 -9.73 -24.80 -8.19
C GLU A 172 -8.93 -23.98 -7.17
N VAL A 173 -8.83 -24.40 -5.89
CA VAL A 173 -8.07 -23.68 -4.85
C VAL A 173 -6.64 -23.38 -5.29
N ALA A 174 -5.97 -24.33 -5.95
CA ALA A 174 -4.60 -24.15 -6.40
C ALA A 174 -4.49 -23.07 -7.48
N SER A 175 -5.46 -23.00 -8.39
CA SER A 175 -5.54 -21.98 -9.44
C SER A 175 -5.80 -20.59 -8.85
N VAL A 176 -6.77 -20.51 -7.93
CA VAL A 176 -7.08 -19.28 -7.19
C VAL A 176 -5.85 -18.79 -6.41
N ARG A 177 -5.16 -19.67 -5.68
CA ARG A 177 -3.94 -19.32 -4.94
C ARG A 177 -2.82 -18.87 -5.88
N ALA A 178 -2.62 -19.53 -7.01
CA ALA A 178 -1.62 -19.11 -7.99
C ALA A 178 -1.91 -17.70 -8.54
N GLU A 179 -3.19 -17.35 -8.75
CA GLU A 179 -3.55 -16.01 -9.17
C GLU A 179 -3.35 -14.97 -8.05
N MET A 180 -3.60 -15.34 -6.78
CA MET A 180 -3.28 -14.48 -5.63
C MET A 180 -1.78 -14.28 -5.46
N ASP A 181 -0.99 -15.36 -5.61
CA ASP A 181 0.46 -15.33 -5.59
C ASP A 181 0.99 -14.45 -6.73
N ARG A 182 0.35 -14.43 -7.91
CA ARG A 182 0.72 -13.52 -9.01
C ARG A 182 0.56 -12.04 -8.65
N PHE A 183 -0.44 -11.67 -7.83
CA PHE A 183 -0.56 -10.30 -7.33
C PHE A 183 0.52 -9.98 -6.30
N ARG A 184 0.84 -10.93 -5.41
CA ARG A 184 1.87 -10.78 -4.37
C ARG A 184 3.27 -10.73 -4.96
N ASP A 185 3.60 -11.66 -5.83
CA ASP A 185 4.92 -11.91 -6.41
C ASP A 185 5.04 -11.20 -7.77
N SER A 186 4.36 -10.07 -7.92
CA SER A 186 4.44 -9.26 -9.13
C SER A 186 5.80 -8.56 -9.19
N PRO A 187 6.36 -8.31 -10.39
CA PRO A 187 7.63 -7.59 -10.53
C PRO A 187 7.66 -6.22 -9.83
N ALA A 188 6.48 -5.61 -9.62
CA ALA A 188 6.35 -4.37 -8.87
C ALA A 188 6.62 -4.56 -7.37
N VAL A 189 6.14 -5.65 -6.77
CA VAL A 189 6.39 -5.99 -5.35
C VAL A 189 7.82 -6.46 -5.18
N ASP A 190 8.35 -7.29 -6.07
CA ASP A 190 9.75 -7.74 -6.02
C ASP A 190 10.72 -6.55 -6.12
N ASN A 191 10.53 -5.69 -7.13
CA ASN A 191 11.35 -4.48 -7.28
C ASN A 191 11.19 -3.56 -6.06
N PHE A 192 10.00 -3.52 -5.46
CA PHE A 192 9.78 -2.76 -4.24
C PHE A 192 10.55 -3.35 -3.04
N GLU A 193 10.52 -4.66 -2.82
CA GLU A 193 11.30 -5.33 -1.78
C GLU A 193 12.80 -5.09 -1.95
N GLU A 194 13.31 -5.22 -3.18
CA GLU A 194 14.72 -4.95 -3.49
C GLU A 194 15.12 -3.50 -3.17
N GLN A 195 14.26 -2.54 -3.52
CA GLN A 195 14.50 -1.12 -3.27
C GLN A 195 14.17 -0.69 -1.83
N SER A 196 13.47 -1.51 -1.05
CA SER A 196 13.06 -1.17 0.32
C SER A 196 14.26 -0.91 1.24
N SER A 197 15.39 -1.58 0.99
CA SER A 197 16.64 -1.36 1.72
C SER A 197 17.20 0.06 1.54
N TRP A 198 16.99 0.66 0.36
CA TRP A 198 17.37 2.05 0.08
C TRP A 198 16.54 3.07 0.86
N LEU A 199 15.38 2.68 1.39
CA LEU A 199 14.58 3.55 2.25
C LEU A 199 15.31 3.93 3.54
N LEU A 200 16.26 3.10 4.01
CA LEU A 200 17.13 3.48 5.13
C LEU A 200 17.99 4.70 4.81
N VAL A 201 18.37 4.88 3.54
CA VAL A 201 19.11 6.07 3.08
C VAL A 201 18.25 7.33 3.19
N LEU A 202 16.91 7.21 3.11
CA LEU A 202 16.02 8.36 3.32
C LEU A 202 16.20 8.95 4.72
N HIS A 203 16.49 8.15 5.74
CA HIS A 203 16.82 8.68 7.08
C HIS A 203 18.09 9.53 7.08
N ALA A 204 19.05 9.31 6.18
CA ALA A 204 20.26 10.11 6.14
C ALA A 204 20.05 11.49 5.50
N LEU A 205 19.03 11.66 4.66
CA LEU A 205 18.83 12.87 3.86
C LEU A 205 18.70 14.16 4.66
N PRO A 206 17.92 14.24 5.75
CA PRO A 206 17.81 15.47 6.53
C PRO A 206 19.15 15.92 7.12
N TRP A 207 20.02 14.97 7.46
CA TRP A 207 21.33 15.26 8.03
C TRP A 207 22.27 15.93 7.03
N LEU A 208 22.10 15.70 5.73
CA LEU A 208 22.87 16.41 4.71
C LEU A 208 22.64 17.93 4.81
N LEU A 209 21.40 18.37 5.03
CA LEU A 209 21.09 19.78 5.21
C LEU A 209 21.63 20.34 6.53
N VAL A 210 21.64 19.53 7.60
CA VAL A 210 22.26 19.92 8.88
C VAL A 210 23.77 20.12 8.71
N VAL A 211 24.46 19.20 8.02
CA VAL A 211 25.90 19.31 7.72
C VAL A 211 26.17 20.53 6.82
N ALA A 212 25.29 20.80 5.85
CA ALA A 212 25.36 22.02 5.06
C ALA A 212 25.27 23.26 5.97
N MET A 213 24.30 23.31 6.87
CA MET A 213 24.12 24.42 7.80
C MET A 213 25.30 24.59 8.76
N LEU A 214 25.94 23.52 9.23
CA LEU A 214 27.19 23.61 10.03
C LEU A 214 28.31 24.29 9.23
N SER A 215 28.43 23.91 7.95
CA SER A 215 29.42 24.49 7.05
C SER A 215 29.14 25.98 6.78
N LEU A 216 27.86 26.35 6.66
CA LEU A 216 27.40 27.74 6.59
C LEU A 216 27.66 28.52 7.89
N SER A 217 27.48 27.89 9.06
CA SER A 217 27.84 28.50 10.36
C SER A 217 29.32 28.85 10.43
N ILE A 218 30.20 27.96 9.95
CA ILE A 218 31.64 28.23 9.90
C ILE A 218 31.93 29.40 8.97
N PHE A 219 31.32 29.43 7.78
CA PHE A 219 31.44 30.56 6.84
C PHE A 219 30.97 31.88 7.46
N TRP A 220 29.83 31.84 8.16
CA TRP A 220 29.27 32.98 8.88
C TRP A 220 30.19 33.48 10.00
N CYS A 221 30.77 32.58 10.81
CA CYS A 221 31.75 32.93 11.86
C CYS A 221 33.01 33.59 11.30
N GLN A 222 33.38 33.29 10.05
CA GLN A 222 34.50 33.95 9.34
C GLN A 222 34.10 35.31 8.71
N GLY A 223 32.91 35.82 9.02
CA GLY A 223 32.41 37.11 8.53
C GLY A 223 31.67 37.03 7.19
N GLY A 224 31.44 35.84 6.64
CA GLY A 224 30.65 35.65 5.42
C GLY A 224 31.27 36.29 4.16
N LEU A 225 32.59 36.41 4.11
CA LEU A 225 33.33 36.98 2.98
C LEU A 225 33.96 35.86 2.14
N CYS A 226 33.69 35.87 0.83
CA CYS A 226 34.30 34.94 -0.12
C CYS A 226 35.78 35.28 -0.37
N CYS A 227 36.62 34.29 -0.71
CA CYS A 227 38.05 34.49 -0.99
C CYS A 227 38.33 35.49 -2.12
N CYS A 228 37.40 35.67 -3.06
CA CYS A 228 37.50 36.66 -4.13
C CYS A 228 37.23 38.10 -3.67
N GLN A 229 36.85 38.31 -2.41
CA GLN A 229 36.50 39.62 -1.86
C GLN A 229 37.62 40.12 -0.93
N ALA A 230 37.86 41.43 -0.93
CA ALA A 230 38.82 42.06 -0.02
C ALA A 230 38.48 41.74 1.45
N GLY A 231 39.41 41.07 2.15
CA GLY A 231 39.23 40.61 3.53
C GLY A 231 38.62 39.21 3.69
N GLY A 232 38.35 38.49 2.58
CA GLY A 232 37.98 37.08 2.61
C GLY A 232 39.16 36.17 2.94
N SER A 233 38.88 35.00 3.53
CA SER A 233 39.89 33.99 3.84
C SER A 233 39.66 32.72 2.99
N VAL A 234 40.74 31.99 2.72
CA VAL A 234 40.65 30.67 2.06
C VAL A 234 39.82 29.71 2.91
N TYR A 235 39.90 29.79 4.23
CA TYR A 235 39.10 28.97 5.14
C TYR A 235 37.59 29.19 4.99
N ALA A 236 37.15 30.45 4.81
CA ALA A 236 35.75 30.78 4.57
C ALA A 236 35.26 30.16 3.24
N TRP A 237 36.09 30.18 2.20
CA TRP A 237 35.78 29.52 0.93
C TRP A 237 35.70 28.00 1.08
N CYS A 238 36.65 27.40 1.79
CA CYS A 238 36.68 25.96 2.05
C CYS A 238 35.48 25.46 2.86
N SER A 239 34.83 26.30 3.68
CA SER A 239 33.58 25.95 4.37
C SER A 239 32.33 26.22 3.52
N LEU A 240 32.36 27.21 2.63
CA LEU A 240 31.26 27.50 1.72
C LEU A 240 31.05 26.38 0.69
N LEU A 241 32.13 25.76 0.19
CA LEU A 241 32.05 24.71 -0.82
C LEU A 241 31.25 23.47 -0.34
N PRO A 242 31.55 22.85 0.83
CA PRO A 242 30.73 21.78 1.39
C PRO A 242 29.27 22.19 1.62
N PHE A 243 29.01 23.43 2.07
CA PHE A 243 27.64 23.94 2.20
C PHE A 243 26.89 23.86 0.87
N VAL A 244 27.47 24.39 -0.21
CA VAL A 244 26.83 24.39 -1.54
C VAL A 244 26.58 22.97 -2.03
N VAL A 245 27.55 22.07 -1.86
CA VAL A 245 27.43 20.67 -2.31
C VAL A 245 26.31 19.94 -1.55
N PHE A 246 26.33 19.96 -0.22
CA PHE A 246 25.34 19.24 0.59
C PHE A 246 23.95 19.86 0.50
N TRP A 247 23.85 21.19 0.43
CA TRP A 247 22.59 21.89 0.20
C TRP A 247 22.00 21.51 -1.16
N LEU A 248 22.79 21.55 -2.23
CA LEU A 248 22.32 21.25 -3.59
C LEU A 248 21.89 19.79 -3.70
N LEU A 249 22.65 18.86 -3.11
CA LEU A 249 22.29 17.44 -3.08
C LEU A 249 20.96 17.24 -2.36
N THR A 250 20.78 17.84 -1.17
CA THR A 250 19.51 17.76 -0.43
C THR A 250 18.37 18.34 -1.25
N PHE A 251 18.57 19.52 -1.86
CA PHE A 251 17.57 20.20 -2.67
C PHE A 251 17.11 19.34 -3.85
N ILE A 252 18.05 18.77 -4.61
CA ILE A 252 17.74 17.91 -5.76
C ILE A 252 16.95 16.68 -5.32
N LEU A 253 17.39 15.99 -4.26
CA LEU A 253 16.72 14.78 -3.79
C LEU A 253 15.30 15.06 -3.28
N MET A 254 15.12 16.13 -2.48
CA MET A 254 13.80 16.55 -2.02
C MET A 254 12.90 17.01 -3.17
N PHE A 255 13.47 17.71 -4.16
CA PHE A 255 12.74 18.10 -5.35
C PHE A 255 12.25 16.88 -6.14
N VAL A 256 13.10 15.85 -6.34
CA VAL A 256 12.70 14.61 -7.01
C VAL A 256 11.58 13.91 -6.26
N VAL A 257 11.66 13.80 -4.93
CA VAL A 257 10.60 13.20 -4.10
C VAL A 257 9.28 13.96 -4.23
N VAL A 258 9.32 15.29 -4.12
CA VAL A 258 8.12 16.14 -4.23
C VAL A 258 7.54 16.07 -5.65
N ALA A 259 8.39 16.14 -6.67
CA ALA A 259 7.98 16.04 -8.07
C ALA A 259 7.35 14.67 -8.35
N ALA A 260 7.95 13.57 -7.90
CA ALA A 260 7.39 12.23 -8.02
C ALA A 260 6.04 12.12 -7.28
N GLY A 261 5.94 12.67 -6.07
CA GLY A 261 4.68 12.71 -5.31
C GLY A 261 3.57 13.50 -6.02
N VAL A 262 3.91 14.63 -6.66
CA VAL A 262 2.97 15.42 -7.47
C VAL A 262 2.57 14.69 -8.74
N VAL A 263 3.54 14.10 -9.45
CA VAL A 263 3.29 13.30 -10.66
C VAL A 263 2.41 12.10 -10.34
N LEU A 264 2.65 11.38 -9.24
CA LEU A 264 1.79 10.29 -8.80
C LEU A 264 0.39 10.78 -8.44
N LYS A 265 0.27 11.94 -7.79
CA LYS A 265 -1.04 12.50 -7.42
C LYS A 265 -1.87 12.93 -8.63
N VAL A 266 -1.23 13.51 -9.65
CA VAL A 266 -1.91 14.03 -10.85
C VAL A 266 -2.06 12.96 -11.92
N GLY A 267 -1.05 12.11 -12.09
CA GLY A 267 -0.96 11.07 -13.11
C GLY A 267 -1.38 9.67 -12.63
N SER A 268 -1.88 9.49 -11.40
CA SER A 268 -2.46 8.20 -10.98
C SER A 268 -3.63 7.76 -11.85
N GLY A 269 -4.30 8.70 -12.53
CA GLY A 269 -5.32 8.44 -13.54
C GLY A 269 -4.75 7.96 -14.89
N ASP A 270 -3.45 8.05 -15.11
CA ASP A 270 -2.78 7.62 -16.36
C ASP A 270 -2.05 6.27 -16.19
N VAL A 271 -1.80 5.84 -14.94
CA VAL A 271 -1.14 4.57 -14.65
C VAL A 271 -2.15 3.43 -14.74
N VAL A 272 -2.17 2.74 -15.88
CA VAL A 272 -3.04 1.59 -16.15
C VAL A 272 -2.44 0.30 -15.59
N LEU A 273 -3.26 -0.51 -14.91
CA LEU A 273 -2.86 -1.79 -14.32
C LEU A 273 -3.32 -2.95 -15.19
N ASP A 274 -2.46 -3.42 -16.09
CA ASP A 274 -2.77 -4.44 -17.09
C ASP A 274 -3.03 -5.84 -16.51
N GLN A 275 -2.62 -6.07 -15.26
CA GLN A 275 -2.82 -7.34 -14.54
C GLN A 275 -4.23 -7.50 -13.96
N LEU A 276 -5.05 -6.45 -13.97
CA LEU A 276 -6.41 -6.48 -13.44
C LEU A 276 -7.44 -6.48 -14.57
N ARG A 277 -8.60 -7.08 -14.29
CA ARG A 277 -9.72 -7.09 -15.24
C ARG A 277 -10.20 -5.66 -15.48
N GLY A 278 -10.53 -5.33 -16.73
CA GLY A 278 -10.95 -3.99 -17.11
C GLY A 278 -9.82 -2.96 -17.20
N ARG A 279 -8.59 -3.32 -16.83
CA ARG A 279 -7.39 -2.44 -16.87
C ARG A 279 -7.64 -1.09 -16.17
N PRO A 280 -8.06 -1.09 -14.89
CA PRO A 280 -8.29 0.14 -14.16
C PRO A 280 -7.01 0.96 -14.03
N THR A 281 -7.18 2.27 -13.86
CA THR A 281 -6.09 3.15 -13.46
C THR A 281 -5.79 2.95 -11.97
N LEU A 282 -4.59 3.31 -11.53
CA LEU A 282 -4.22 3.24 -10.11
C LEU A 282 -5.20 4.03 -9.23
N ALA A 283 -5.64 5.20 -9.70
CA ALA A 283 -6.66 6.01 -9.01
C ALA A 283 -7.99 5.25 -8.86
N GLN A 284 -8.49 4.66 -9.95
CA GLN A 284 -9.73 3.89 -9.95
C GLN A 284 -9.64 2.67 -9.05
N LEU A 285 -8.50 1.96 -9.06
CA LEU A 285 -8.31 0.80 -8.20
C LEU A 285 -8.32 1.19 -6.72
N VAL A 286 -7.59 2.24 -6.33
CA VAL A 286 -7.54 2.68 -4.93
C VAL A 286 -8.92 3.11 -4.45
N GLU A 287 -9.64 3.90 -5.25
CA GLU A 287 -11.02 4.31 -4.93
C GLU A 287 -11.97 3.12 -4.82
N HIS A 288 -11.86 2.14 -5.72
CA HIS A 288 -12.67 0.94 -5.70
C HIS A 288 -12.38 0.06 -4.48
N ILE A 289 -11.12 -0.15 -4.14
CA ILE A 289 -10.74 -0.92 -2.94
C ILE A 289 -11.23 -0.22 -1.68
N GLU A 290 -11.04 1.09 -1.56
CA GLU A 290 -11.51 1.89 -0.41
C GLU A 290 -13.04 1.82 -0.25
N THR A 291 -13.79 1.83 -1.35
CA THR A 291 -15.26 1.87 -1.32
C THR A 291 -15.93 0.49 -1.25
N LYS A 292 -15.43 -0.51 -1.98
CA LYS A 292 -16.02 -1.85 -2.06
C LYS A 292 -15.43 -2.83 -1.06
N PHE A 293 -14.17 -2.63 -0.68
CA PHE A 293 -13.42 -3.53 0.19
C PHE A 293 -12.70 -2.77 1.33
N PRO A 294 -13.42 -1.99 2.14
CA PRO A 294 -12.81 -1.11 3.15
C PRO A 294 -11.97 -1.89 4.18
N ASP A 295 -12.36 -3.11 4.54
CA ASP A 295 -11.58 -3.94 5.47
C ASP A 295 -10.22 -4.32 4.88
N PHE A 296 -10.18 -4.65 3.58
CA PHE A 296 -8.95 -4.93 2.87
C PHE A 296 -8.10 -3.67 2.73
N TYR A 297 -8.74 -2.54 2.37
CA TYR A 297 -8.07 -1.24 2.30
C TYR A 297 -7.37 -0.89 3.62
N ASN A 298 -8.07 -1.05 4.74
CA ASN A 298 -7.56 -0.72 6.07
C ASN A 298 -6.37 -1.60 6.47
N VAL A 299 -6.39 -2.88 6.11
CA VAL A 299 -5.29 -3.82 6.42
C VAL A 299 -4.11 -3.61 5.49
N ALA A 300 -4.34 -3.48 4.17
CA ALA A 300 -3.28 -3.56 3.17
C ALA A 300 -2.73 -2.20 2.71
N ILE A 301 -3.54 -1.13 2.72
CA ILE A 301 -3.25 0.07 1.91
C ILE A 301 -3.33 1.38 2.72
N ALA A 302 -4.24 1.51 3.68
CA ALA A 302 -4.58 2.77 4.31
C ALA A 302 -3.37 3.47 4.98
N ASP A 303 -2.63 2.71 5.78
CA ASP A 303 -1.44 3.23 6.49
C ASP A 303 -0.33 3.63 5.53
N LEU A 304 -0.13 2.85 4.46
CA LEU A 304 0.84 3.15 3.41
C LEU A 304 0.50 4.48 2.71
N ILE A 305 -0.74 4.66 2.26
CA ILE A 305 -1.17 5.89 1.58
C ILE A 305 -1.05 7.10 2.52
N SER A 306 -1.47 6.95 3.78
CA SER A 306 -1.40 8.01 4.79
C SER A 306 0.06 8.43 5.04
N ALA A 307 0.95 7.46 5.26
CA ALA A 307 2.35 7.71 5.50
C ALA A 307 3.05 8.33 4.27
N PHE A 308 2.72 7.88 3.06
CA PHE A 308 3.27 8.44 1.83
C PHE A 308 2.87 9.91 1.64
N LYS A 309 1.58 10.25 1.89
CA LYS A 309 1.10 11.64 1.87
C LYS A 309 1.85 12.51 2.87
N ALA A 310 2.05 12.02 4.09
CA ALA A 310 2.82 12.73 5.10
C ALA A 310 4.28 12.93 4.67
N TRP A 311 4.89 11.92 4.03
CA TRP A 311 6.29 11.97 3.56
C TRP A 311 6.51 12.98 2.45
N VAL A 312 5.62 13.02 1.46
CA VAL A 312 5.64 14.05 0.41
C VAL A 312 5.46 15.45 1.03
N GLY A 313 4.55 15.59 2.00
CA GLY A 313 4.35 16.85 2.72
C GLY A 313 5.59 17.32 3.48
N ALA A 314 6.23 16.43 4.25
CA ALA A 314 7.47 16.73 4.96
C ALA A 314 8.62 17.08 4.00
N SER A 315 8.72 16.38 2.87
CA SER A 315 9.70 16.65 1.82
C SER A 315 9.49 18.04 1.20
N ALA A 316 8.23 18.43 0.96
CA ALA A 316 7.89 19.76 0.44
C ALA A 316 8.26 20.88 1.43
N ILE A 317 8.04 20.67 2.72
CA ILE A 317 8.46 21.62 3.77
C ILE A 317 9.98 21.74 3.78
N MET A 318 10.72 20.63 3.76
CA MET A 318 12.18 20.67 3.75
C MET A 318 12.76 21.32 2.49
N LEU A 319 12.12 21.11 1.33
CA LEU A 319 12.44 21.79 0.08
C LEU A 319 12.24 23.31 0.21
N ALA A 320 11.12 23.76 0.77
CA ALA A 320 10.85 25.17 1.02
C ALA A 320 11.88 25.79 1.99
N VAL A 321 12.23 25.08 3.08
CA VAL A 321 13.30 25.50 4.00
C VAL A 321 14.64 25.62 3.28
N SER A 322 14.94 24.69 2.36
CA SER A 322 16.17 24.75 1.56
C SER A 322 16.22 26.01 0.67
N VAL A 323 15.09 26.45 0.11
CA VAL A 323 14.99 27.73 -0.62
C VAL A 323 15.25 28.93 0.30
N VAL A 324 14.66 28.94 1.50
CA VAL A 324 14.89 30.02 2.49
C VAL A 324 16.36 30.11 2.89
N VAL A 325 17.01 28.97 3.13
CA VAL A 325 18.45 28.90 3.43
C VAL A 325 19.27 29.45 2.26
N LEU A 326 18.94 29.10 1.01
CA LEU A 326 19.63 29.62 -0.16
C LEU A 326 19.51 31.15 -0.25
N LEU A 327 18.29 31.68 -0.11
CA LEU A 327 18.04 33.13 -0.16
C LEU A 327 18.83 33.86 0.93
N HIS A 328 18.85 33.31 2.15
CA HIS A 328 19.66 33.85 3.24
C HIS A 328 21.16 33.82 2.90
N SER A 329 21.68 32.71 2.40
CA SER A 329 23.09 32.57 2.00
C SER A 329 23.48 33.54 0.87
N CYS A 330 22.60 33.75 -0.12
CA CYS A 330 22.80 34.76 -1.16
C CYS A 330 22.86 36.17 -0.57
N CYS A 331 21.96 36.50 0.36
CA CYS A 331 21.99 37.79 1.07
C CYS A 331 23.28 37.98 1.88
N LEU A 332 23.77 36.95 2.58
CA LEU A 332 25.05 37.00 3.29
C LEU A 332 26.21 37.33 2.33
N CYS A 333 26.28 36.64 1.18
CA CYS A 333 27.35 36.82 0.19
C CYS A 333 27.29 38.18 -0.54
N CYS A 334 26.08 38.66 -0.86
CA CYS A 334 25.86 39.87 -1.65
C CYS A 334 25.84 41.14 -0.80
N ALA A 335 25.08 41.15 0.30
CA ALA A 335 24.91 42.33 1.15
C ALA A 335 26.06 42.52 2.15
N ARG A 336 26.84 41.45 2.42
CA ARG A 336 28.05 41.45 3.26
C ARG A 336 27.82 42.13 4.63
N PRO A 337 26.81 41.71 5.40
CA PRO A 337 26.41 42.39 6.64
C PRO A 337 27.55 42.54 7.66
N TYR A 338 28.52 41.61 7.64
CA TYR A 338 29.60 41.53 8.61
C TYR A 338 30.92 42.16 8.15
N ARG A 339 30.97 42.82 6.98
CA ARG A 339 32.20 43.52 6.53
C ARG A 339 32.62 44.57 7.56
N LYS A 340 33.91 44.59 7.93
CA LYS A 340 34.51 45.62 8.80
C LYS A 340 34.81 46.87 7.97
N THR A 341 34.31 48.03 8.38
CA THR A 341 34.39 49.29 7.61
C THR A 341 35.71 50.05 7.67
N GLY A 342 36.79 49.46 8.20
CA GLY A 342 38.09 50.13 8.38
C GLY A 342 39.27 49.59 7.56
N LEU A 343 39.03 48.69 6.58
CA LEU A 343 40.09 48.01 5.82
C LEU A 343 40.16 48.41 4.33
N VAL A 344 39.61 49.57 3.95
CA VAL A 344 39.54 50.01 2.53
C VAL A 344 40.45 51.22 2.24
N GLU A 345 41.22 51.71 3.22
CA GLU A 345 42.08 52.89 3.05
C GLU A 345 43.61 52.60 3.05
N SER A 346 44.03 51.36 2.78
CA SER A 346 45.45 51.01 2.64
C SER A 346 45.78 50.45 1.26
#